data_AF-A0A117LVA8-F1
#
_entry.id   AF-A0A117LVA8-F1
#
_cell.length_a   1.000
_cell.length_b   1.000
_cell.length_c   1.000
_cell.angle_alpha   90.00
_cell.angle_beta   90.00
_cell.angle_gamma   90.00
#
_symmetry.space_group_name_H-M   'P 1'
#
loop_
_entity.id
_entity.type
_entity.pdbx_description
1 polymer ?
#
loop_
_entity_poly.entity_id
_entity_poly.type
_entity_poly.pdbx_seq_one_letter_code
_entity_poly.pdbx_strand_id
1 'polypeptide(L)'
;MELIRVKNQIKLAEQGKDLLRQKMDALIQEFFLIMRDVSDSRSELEAIDASARDSLHLAVAVDDSVAVRSAALATRRGVFLDISGKNIMGVPVPVLEKKVISKGTFERGYSVLGVSGRIDEVAEKFERELDLIIALAETETSLRRLGEEIQMNRRRVNALEQVVIPELKEMAKGIKIAIEEREREDLFRLKKVKKIINRRKQAEKAEA
;
A
#
# COMPACT_ATOMS: atom_id res chain seq x y z
N MET A 1 -21.34 14.27 -31.02
CA MET A 1 -20.07 14.44 -30.27
C MET A 1 -20.02 13.59 -29.00
N GLU A 2 -21.14 13.43 -28.27
CA GLU A 2 -21.19 12.60 -27.04
C GLU A 2 -20.67 11.16 -27.20
N LEU A 3 -21.01 10.46 -28.29
CA LEU A 3 -20.52 9.07 -28.51
C LEU A 3 -18.99 8.98 -28.59
N ILE A 4 -18.33 9.98 -29.19
CA ILE A 4 -16.87 10.03 -29.32
C ILE A 4 -16.24 10.25 -27.94
N ARG A 5 -16.85 11.11 -27.11
CA ARG A 5 -16.41 11.38 -25.74
C ARG A 5 -16.47 10.11 -24.88
N VAL A 6 -17.58 9.38 -24.90
CA VAL A 6 -17.74 8.13 -24.13
C VAL A 6 -16.77 7.05 -24.62
N LYS A 7 -16.58 6.90 -25.94
CA LYS A 7 -15.57 5.97 -26.48
C LYS A 7 -14.15 6.30 -26.02
N ASN A 8 -13.78 7.58 -25.99
CA ASN A 8 -12.47 8.01 -25.48
C ASN A 8 -12.34 7.70 -23.98
N GLN A 9 -13.41 7.90 -23.19
CA GLN A 9 -13.42 7.54 -21.77
C GLN A 9 -13.26 6.03 -21.54
N ILE A 10 -13.91 5.18 -22.33
CA ILE A 10 -13.73 3.72 -22.27
C ILE A 10 -12.25 3.36 -22.50
N LYS A 11 -11.64 3.92 -23.55
CA LYS A 11 -10.25 3.66 -23.87
C LYS A 11 -9.30 4.11 -22.75
N LEU A 12 -9.55 5.29 -22.17
CA LEU A 12 -8.78 5.78 -21.02
C LEU A 12 -8.95 4.90 -19.78
N ALA A 13 -10.17 4.41 -19.50
CA ALA A 13 -10.45 3.52 -18.39
C ALA A 13 -9.76 2.16 -18.55
N GLU A 14 -9.75 1.60 -19.77
CA GLU A 14 -9.04 0.36 -20.11
C GLU A 14 -7.52 0.54 -19.95
N GLN A 15 -6.95 1.63 -20.46
CA GLN A 15 -5.52 1.94 -20.27
C GLN A 15 -5.15 2.17 -18.79
N GLY A 16 -5.99 2.89 -18.04
CA GLY A 16 -5.77 3.16 -16.62
C GLY A 16 -5.82 1.89 -15.78
N LYS A 17 -6.72 0.97 -16.10
CA LYS A 17 -6.80 -0.36 -15.49
C LYS A 17 -5.50 -1.14 -15.72
N ASP A 18 -5.01 -1.21 -16.95
CA ASP A 18 -3.80 -1.97 -17.28
C ASP A 18 -2.56 -1.38 -16.57
N LEU A 19 -2.45 -0.04 -16.51
CA LEU A 19 -1.38 0.64 -15.79
C LEU A 19 -1.42 0.34 -14.28
N LEU A 20 -2.62 0.37 -13.67
CA LEU A 20 -2.78 0.05 -12.25
C LEU A 20 -2.44 -1.41 -11.95
N ARG A 21 -2.74 -2.32 -12.88
CA ARG A 21 -2.37 -3.73 -12.76
C ARG A 21 -0.85 -3.90 -12.79
N GLN A 22 -0.15 -3.24 -13.71
CA GLN A 22 1.31 -3.26 -13.76
C GLN A 22 1.95 -2.68 -12.48
N LYS A 23 1.43 -1.54 -11.98
CA LYS A 23 1.89 -0.97 -10.69
C LYS A 23 1.69 -1.96 -9.55
N MET A 24 0.53 -2.63 -9.50
CA MET A 24 0.22 -3.62 -8.48
C MET A 24 1.17 -4.81 -8.53
N ASP A 25 1.47 -5.34 -9.72
CA ASP A 25 2.39 -6.46 -9.89
C ASP A 25 3.81 -6.11 -9.40
N ALA A 26 4.30 -4.90 -9.70
CA ALA A 26 5.58 -4.41 -9.19
C ALA A 26 5.58 -4.25 -7.66
N LEU A 27 4.51 -3.71 -7.08
CA LEU A 27 4.37 -3.59 -5.62
C LEU A 27 4.34 -4.96 -4.93
N ILE A 28 3.69 -5.96 -5.54
CA ILE A 28 3.62 -7.33 -5.00
C ILE A 28 5.01 -7.97 -4.97
N GLN A 29 5.82 -7.78 -6.01
CA GLN A 29 7.20 -8.28 -6.01
C GLN A 29 8.02 -7.70 -4.85
N GLU A 30 7.97 -6.38 -4.68
CA GLU A 30 8.69 -5.70 -3.61
C GLU A 30 8.19 -6.10 -2.21
N PHE A 31 6.87 -6.31 -2.09
CA PHE A 31 6.24 -6.77 -0.85
C PHE A 31 6.74 -8.16 -0.44
N PHE A 32 6.89 -9.10 -1.38
CA PHE A 32 7.41 -10.44 -1.05
C PHE A 32 8.90 -10.45 -0.72
N LEU A 33 9.70 -9.55 -1.30
CA LEU A 33 11.10 -9.38 -0.93
C LEU A 33 11.20 -8.93 0.53
N ILE A 34 10.50 -7.85 0.90
CA ILE A 34 10.52 -7.32 2.26
C ILE A 34 9.90 -8.32 3.26
N MET A 35 8.86 -9.05 2.87
CA MET A 35 8.24 -10.06 3.75
C MET A 35 9.23 -11.13 4.19
N ARG A 36 10.11 -11.58 3.28
CA ARG A 36 11.13 -12.58 3.62
C ARG A 36 12.09 -12.02 4.67
N ASP A 37 12.60 -10.81 4.44
CA ASP A 37 13.52 -10.14 5.37
C ASP A 37 12.90 -9.96 6.76
N VAL A 38 11.61 -9.62 6.82
CA VAL A 38 10.85 -9.52 8.09
C VAL A 38 10.74 -10.88 8.78
N SER A 39 10.46 -11.96 8.04
CA SER A 39 10.35 -13.31 8.61
C SER A 39 11.67 -13.79 9.21
N ASP A 40 12.77 -13.53 8.52
CA ASP A 40 14.12 -13.92 8.98
C ASP A 40 14.52 -13.09 10.22
N SER A 41 14.34 -11.77 10.15
CA SER A 41 14.62 -10.85 11.28
C SER A 41 13.77 -11.16 12.51
N ARG A 42 12.52 -11.61 12.32
CA ARG A 42 11.64 -12.01 13.43
C ARG A 42 12.13 -13.28 14.11
N SER A 43 12.60 -14.25 13.33
CA SER A 43 13.16 -15.49 13.86
C SER A 43 14.44 -15.22 14.66
N GLU A 44 15.28 -14.30 14.19
CA GLU A 44 16.46 -13.83 14.93
C GLU A 44 16.09 -13.11 16.24
N LEU A 45 15.07 -12.24 16.20
CA LEU A 45 14.57 -11.56 17.40
C LEU A 45 14.05 -12.56 18.45
N GLU A 46 13.30 -13.59 18.04
CA GLU A 46 12.80 -14.62 18.96
C GLU A 46 13.93 -15.39 19.64
N ALA A 47 15.02 -15.68 18.91
CA ALA A 47 16.19 -16.34 19.49
C ALA A 47 16.91 -15.45 20.52
N ILE A 48 17.01 -14.14 20.24
CA ILE A 48 17.66 -13.18 21.14
C ILE A 48 16.80 -12.89 22.37
N ASP A 49 15.48 -12.73 22.22
CA ASP A 49 14.53 -12.57 23.34
C ASP A 49 14.59 -13.78 24.28
N ALA A 50 14.61 -15.00 23.73
CA ALA A 50 14.79 -16.21 24.54
C ALA A 50 16.11 -16.18 25.34
N SER A 51 17.23 -15.87 24.68
CA SER A 51 18.54 -15.77 25.35
C SER A 51 18.61 -14.65 26.39
N ALA A 52 17.97 -13.50 26.13
CA ALA A 52 17.91 -12.36 27.03
C ALA A 52 17.09 -12.70 28.29
N ARG A 53 15.94 -13.36 28.12
CA ARG A 53 15.10 -13.84 29.23
C ARG A 53 15.82 -14.87 30.09
N ASP A 54 16.50 -15.83 29.49
CA ASP A 54 17.27 -16.84 30.23
C ASP A 54 18.37 -16.19 31.08
N SER A 55 19.12 -15.25 30.51
CA SER A 55 20.12 -14.48 31.25
C SER A 55 19.50 -13.65 32.38
N LEU A 56 18.33 -13.05 32.16
CA LEU A 56 17.62 -12.29 33.18
C LEU A 56 17.18 -13.18 34.34
N HIS A 57 16.62 -14.36 34.05
CA HIS A 57 16.22 -15.32 35.07
C HIS A 57 17.41 -15.77 35.92
N LEU A 58 18.55 -16.03 35.28
CA LEU A 58 19.78 -16.39 35.96
C LEU A 58 20.32 -15.24 36.84
N ALA A 59 20.32 -14.01 36.33
CA ALA A 59 20.74 -12.84 37.10
C ALA A 59 19.84 -12.60 38.33
N VAL A 60 18.52 -12.72 38.18
CA VAL A 60 17.58 -12.58 39.30
C VAL A 60 17.76 -13.69 40.34
N ALA A 61 18.07 -14.92 39.91
CA ALA A 61 18.29 -16.04 40.81
C ALA A 61 19.58 -15.93 41.63
N VAL A 62 20.63 -15.32 41.06
CA VAL A 62 21.96 -15.22 41.70
C VAL A 62 22.15 -13.90 42.45
N ASP A 63 21.84 -12.78 41.81
CA ASP A 63 22.14 -11.42 42.32
C ASP A 63 20.98 -10.79 43.10
N ASP A 64 19.88 -11.53 43.27
CA ASP A 64 18.60 -11.08 43.82
C ASP A 64 17.88 -10.01 42.97
N SER A 65 16.55 -10.09 43.04
CA SER A 65 15.61 -9.22 42.36
C SER A 65 15.76 -7.73 42.73
N VAL A 66 16.24 -7.40 43.93
CA VAL A 66 16.45 -6.01 44.36
C VAL A 66 17.65 -5.37 43.64
N ALA A 67 18.75 -6.11 43.46
CA ALA A 67 19.93 -5.60 42.79
C ALA A 67 19.66 -5.32 41.31
N VAL A 68 19.00 -6.26 40.61
CA VAL A 68 18.63 -6.11 39.19
C VAL A 68 17.71 -4.90 38.98
N ARG A 69 16.69 -4.73 39.83
CA ARG A 69 15.78 -3.57 39.77
C ARG A 69 16.50 -2.25 40.04
N SER A 70 17.42 -2.24 41.00
CA SER A 70 18.21 -1.06 41.33
C SER A 70 19.10 -0.64 40.16
N ALA A 71 19.75 -1.60 39.49
CA ALA A 71 20.55 -1.36 38.28
C ALA A 71 19.67 -0.83 37.13
N ALA A 72 18.48 -1.40 36.92
CA ALA A 72 17.55 -0.95 35.89
C ALA A 72 17.09 0.51 36.10
N LEU A 73 16.86 0.93 37.35
CA LEU A 73 16.45 2.30 37.69
C LEU A 73 17.57 3.34 37.47
N ALA A 74 18.83 2.92 37.54
CA ALA A 74 19.99 3.79 37.30
C ALA A 74 20.14 4.16 35.82
N THR A 75 19.68 3.29 34.91
CA THR A 75 19.73 3.49 33.45
C THR A 75 18.70 4.53 32.98
N ARG A 76 18.93 5.81 33.27
CA ARG A 76 18.06 6.92 32.81
C ARG A 76 18.62 7.61 31.58
N ARG A 77 18.40 7.01 30.40
CA ARG A 77 18.52 7.74 29.12
C ARG A 77 17.45 7.25 28.15
N GLY A 78 16.67 8.19 27.61
CA GLY A 78 15.70 7.91 26.55
C GLY A 78 16.41 7.59 25.24
N VAL A 79 15.81 6.71 24.45
CA VAL A 79 16.24 6.43 23.07
C VAL A 79 15.66 7.51 22.18
N PHE A 80 16.52 8.26 21.49
CA PHE A 80 16.09 9.25 20.50
C PHE A 80 16.20 8.64 19.11
N LEU A 81 15.07 8.58 18.41
CA LEU A 81 14.98 8.07 17.04
C LEU A 81 14.64 9.23 16.11
N ASP A 82 15.42 9.37 15.04
CA ASP A 82 15.13 10.30 13.96
C ASP A 82 14.37 9.53 12.87
N ILE A 83 13.15 10.00 12.55
CA ILE A 83 12.28 9.37 11.56
C ILE A 83 12.35 10.17 10.27
N SER A 84 12.78 9.52 9.20
CA SER A 84 12.76 10.06 7.84
C SER A 84 11.72 9.32 6.97
N GLY A 85 11.50 9.82 5.76
CA GLY A 85 10.55 9.23 4.81
C GLY A 85 11.24 8.86 3.51
N LYS A 86 11.08 7.61 3.08
CA LYS A 86 11.49 7.12 1.76
C LYS A 86 10.25 6.82 0.93
N ASN A 87 10.36 6.92 -0.39
CA ASN A 87 9.26 6.60 -1.29
C ASN A 87 9.56 5.30 -2.05
N ILE A 88 8.67 4.31 -1.96
CA ILE A 88 8.75 3.06 -2.70
C ILE A 88 7.57 3.04 -3.68
N MET A 89 7.83 3.23 -4.97
CA MET A 89 6.82 3.16 -6.04
C MET A 89 5.57 4.05 -5.78
N GLY A 90 5.78 5.21 -5.13
CA GLY A 90 4.72 6.15 -4.78
C GLY A 90 4.07 5.93 -3.40
N VAL A 91 4.55 4.96 -2.62
CA VAL A 91 4.16 4.74 -1.23
C VAL A 91 5.20 5.35 -0.28
N PRO A 92 4.83 6.34 0.55
CA PRO A 92 5.73 6.87 1.56
C PRO A 92 5.89 5.86 2.69
N VAL A 93 7.11 5.38 2.91
CA VAL A 93 7.49 4.48 4.00
C VAL A 93 8.40 5.20 4.98
N PRO A 94 8.24 4.99 6.30
CA PRO A 94 9.16 5.56 7.29
C PRO A 94 10.50 4.81 7.23
N VAL A 95 11.59 5.55 7.42
CA VAL A 95 12.95 5.01 7.59
C VAL A 95 13.48 5.55 8.90
N LEU A 96 14.00 4.66 9.76
CA LEU A 96 14.51 5.03 11.07
C LEU A 96 16.03 5.18 10.98
N GLU A 97 16.54 6.38 11.24
CA GLU A 97 17.99 6.56 11.37
C GLU A 97 18.43 6.06 12.75
N LYS A 98 19.13 4.92 12.74
CA LYS A 98 19.64 4.30 13.96
C LYS A 98 20.77 5.14 14.56
N LYS A 99 20.50 5.79 15.68
CA LYS A 99 21.58 6.12 16.63
C LYS A 99 21.84 4.87 17.46
N VAL A 100 23.05 4.33 17.36
CA VAL A 100 23.49 3.10 18.04
C VAL A 100 23.05 3.12 19.51
N ILE A 101 22.27 2.11 19.92
CA ILE A 101 21.74 2.00 21.30
C ILE A 101 22.70 1.22 22.20
N SER A 102 23.66 0.50 21.62
CA SER A 102 24.78 -0.11 22.34
C SER A 102 25.49 0.95 23.18
N LYS A 103 25.37 0.81 24.50
CA LYS A 103 26.03 1.68 25.48
C LYS A 103 27.34 1.05 25.89
N GLY A 104 28.37 1.88 26.05
CA GLY A 104 29.57 1.44 26.77
C GLY A 104 29.21 1.11 28.23
N THR A 105 29.96 0.21 28.87
CA THR A 105 29.73 -0.21 30.27
C THR A 105 29.59 0.98 31.24
N PHE A 106 30.30 2.09 30.98
CA PHE A 106 30.25 3.32 31.79
C PHE A 106 29.06 4.24 31.48
N GLU A 107 28.38 4.05 30.36
CA GLU A 107 27.23 4.87 29.94
C GLU A 107 25.89 4.33 30.46
N ARG A 108 25.91 3.14 31.10
CA ARG A 108 24.72 2.47 31.67
C ARG A 108 24.27 3.05 33.01
N GLY A 109 25.10 3.86 33.67
CA GLY A 109 24.71 4.68 34.83
C GLY A 109 24.76 3.98 36.19
N TYR A 110 24.99 2.67 36.25
CA TYR A 110 25.25 1.94 37.49
C TYR A 110 26.75 1.71 37.73
N SER A 111 27.14 1.49 38.99
CA SER A 111 28.54 1.30 39.38
C SER A 111 29.04 -0.10 39.03
N VAL A 112 30.19 -0.19 38.35
CA VAL A 112 30.87 -1.44 37.98
C VAL A 112 31.30 -2.27 39.20
N LEU A 113 31.49 -1.63 40.36
CA LEU A 113 31.96 -2.29 41.58
C LEU A 113 30.83 -2.95 42.40
N GLY A 114 29.58 -2.55 42.18
CA GLY A 114 28.42 -3.03 42.95
C GLY A 114 27.48 -3.95 42.17
N VAL A 115 27.82 -4.26 40.91
CA VAL A 115 26.95 -4.98 39.97
C VAL A 115 27.73 -6.16 39.41
N SER A 116 27.12 -7.33 39.46
CA SER A 116 27.66 -8.56 38.87
C SER A 116 27.71 -8.46 37.34
N GLY A 117 28.74 -9.04 36.71
CA GLY A 117 28.87 -9.09 35.25
C GLY A 117 27.68 -9.75 34.55
N ARG A 118 26.83 -10.48 35.28
CA ARG A 118 25.59 -11.06 34.78
C ARG A 118 24.55 -9.99 34.42
N ILE A 119 24.45 -8.95 35.25
CA ILE A 119 23.56 -7.82 34.99
C ILE A 119 24.03 -7.03 33.77
N ASP A 120 25.35 -6.98 33.54
CA ASP A 120 25.95 -6.37 32.34
C ASP A 120 25.64 -7.18 31.08
N GLU A 121 25.75 -8.50 31.14
CA GLU A 121 25.37 -9.42 30.04
C GLU A 121 23.87 -9.29 29.71
N VAL A 122 23.02 -9.21 30.74
CA VAL A 122 21.57 -8.99 30.57
C VAL A 122 21.31 -7.65 29.88
N ALA A 123 21.94 -6.57 30.33
CA ALA A 123 21.79 -5.25 29.73
C ALA A 123 22.22 -5.26 28.25
N GLU A 124 23.34 -5.90 27.93
CA GLU A 124 23.82 -6.01 26.55
C GLU A 124 22.85 -6.79 25.65
N LYS A 125 22.30 -7.92 26.14
CA LYS A 125 21.32 -8.71 25.39
C LYS A 125 20.03 -7.93 25.11
N PHE A 126 19.51 -7.21 26.10
CA PHE A 126 18.33 -6.35 25.91
C PHE A 126 18.60 -5.13 25.04
N GLU A 127 19.81 -4.55 25.08
CA GLU A 127 20.19 -3.47 24.16
C GLU A 127 20.20 -3.96 22.70
N ARG A 128 20.74 -5.16 22.45
CA ARG A 128 20.71 -5.80 21.12
C ARG A 128 19.29 -6.15 20.68
N GLU A 129 18.47 -6.66 21.59
CA GLU A 129 17.05 -6.93 21.32
C GLU A 129 16.32 -5.64 20.91
N LEU A 130 16.55 -4.53 21.62
CA LEU A 130 16.00 -3.21 21.29
C LEU A 130 16.41 -2.73 19.89
N ASP A 131 17.68 -2.88 19.54
CA ASP A 131 18.20 -2.53 18.21
C ASP A 131 17.51 -3.32 17.09
N LEU A 132 17.22 -4.61 17.32
CA LEU A 132 16.49 -5.46 16.38
C LEU A 132 15.00 -5.13 16.32
N ILE A 133 14.36 -4.86 17.45
CA ILE A 133 12.95 -4.43 17.48
C ILE A 133 12.76 -3.16 16.66
N ILE A 134 13.69 -2.20 16.76
CA ILE A 134 13.62 -0.95 15.99
C ILE A 134 13.79 -1.22 14.49
N ALA A 135 14.73 -2.11 14.11
CA ALA A 135 14.90 -2.52 12.73
C ALA A 135 13.65 -3.22 12.16
N LEU A 136 13.04 -4.09 12.96
CA LEU A 136 11.84 -4.83 12.61
C LEU A 136 10.63 -3.88 12.50
N ALA A 137 10.52 -2.91 13.40
CA ALA A 137 9.43 -1.93 13.36
C ALA A 137 9.44 -1.09 12.07
N GLU A 138 10.64 -0.73 11.57
CA GLU A 138 10.78 -0.04 10.28
C GLU A 138 10.27 -0.89 9.11
N THR A 139 10.74 -2.13 9.02
CA THR A 139 10.41 -3.04 7.91
C THR A 139 8.95 -3.51 7.98
N GLU A 140 8.43 -3.81 9.17
CA GLU A 140 7.04 -4.20 9.37
C GLU A 140 6.07 -3.05 9.06
N THR A 141 6.40 -1.81 9.47
CA THR A 141 5.58 -0.64 9.13
C THR A 141 5.57 -0.40 7.62
N SER A 142 6.72 -0.57 6.96
CA SER A 142 6.83 -0.48 5.50
C SER A 142 5.98 -1.56 4.81
N LEU A 143 6.03 -2.80 5.30
CA LEU A 143 5.24 -3.92 4.79
C LEU A 143 3.74 -3.66 4.94
N ARG A 144 3.30 -3.14 6.09
CA ARG A 144 1.89 -2.79 6.33
C ARG A 144 1.39 -1.73 5.35
N ARG A 145 2.17 -0.66 5.14
CA ARG A 145 1.83 0.41 4.19
C ARG A 145 1.76 -0.08 2.74
N LEU A 146 2.71 -0.92 2.32
CA LEU A 146 2.69 -1.53 0.99
C LEU A 146 1.45 -2.44 0.81
N GLY A 147 1.13 -3.25 1.82
CA GLY A 147 -0.05 -4.11 1.81
C GLY A 147 -1.36 -3.33 1.68
N GLU A 148 -1.52 -2.22 2.39
CA GLU A 148 -2.68 -1.34 2.30
C GLU A 148 -2.83 -0.73 0.90
N GLU A 149 -1.73 -0.24 0.31
CA GLU A 149 -1.73 0.31 -1.05
C GLU A 149 -2.07 -0.76 -2.10
N ILE A 150 -1.55 -1.99 -1.96
CA ILE A 150 -1.89 -3.12 -2.85
C ILE A 150 -3.39 -3.43 -2.77
N GLN A 151 -3.96 -3.49 -1.57
CA GLN A 151 -5.40 -3.72 -1.41
C GLN A 151 -6.24 -2.58 -2.00
N MET A 152 -5.80 -1.33 -1.86
CA MET A 152 -6.48 -0.18 -2.45
C MET A 152 -6.42 -0.21 -3.99
N ASN A 153 -5.26 -0.54 -4.57
CA ASN A 153 -5.13 -0.68 -6.02
C ASN A 153 -5.93 -1.87 -6.57
N ARG A 154 -5.96 -3.01 -5.87
CA ARG A 154 -6.82 -4.14 -6.23
C ARG A 154 -8.30 -3.75 -6.26
N ARG A 155 -8.77 -3.01 -5.24
CA ARG A 155 -10.15 -2.48 -5.22
C ARG A 155 -10.43 -1.54 -6.39
N ARG A 156 -9.49 -0.66 -6.74
CA ARG A 156 -9.62 0.25 -7.89
C ARG A 156 -9.67 -0.48 -9.23
N VAL A 157 -8.80 -1.48 -9.43
CA VAL A 157 -8.81 -2.32 -10.64
C VAL A 157 -10.14 -3.04 -10.77
N ASN A 158 -10.63 -3.65 -9.70
CA ASN A 158 -11.93 -4.33 -9.70
C ASN A 158 -13.09 -3.37 -10.00
N ALA A 159 -13.08 -2.17 -9.41
CA ALA A 159 -14.10 -1.15 -9.68
C ALA A 159 -14.12 -0.73 -11.15
N LEU A 160 -12.94 -0.57 -11.76
CA LEU A 160 -12.83 -0.25 -13.20
C LEU A 160 -13.33 -1.42 -14.06
N GLU A 161 -12.93 -2.65 -13.75
CA GLU A 161 -13.30 -3.84 -14.51
C GLU A 161 -14.80 -4.17 -14.45
N GLN A 162 -15.38 -4.16 -13.24
CA GLN A 162 -16.70 -4.72 -13.00
C GLN A 162 -17.82 -3.68 -12.98
N VAL A 163 -17.51 -2.41 -12.76
CA VAL A 163 -18.51 -1.34 -12.63
C VAL A 163 -18.35 -0.30 -13.74
N VAL A 164 -17.23 0.43 -13.75
CA VAL A 164 -17.08 1.63 -14.59
C VAL A 164 -17.02 1.28 -16.09
N ILE A 165 -16.21 0.30 -16.50
CA ILE A 165 -16.09 -0.08 -17.92
C ILE A 165 -17.42 -0.62 -18.46
N PRO A 166 -18.13 -1.54 -17.77
CA PRO A 166 -19.46 -1.99 -18.18
C PRO A 166 -20.50 -0.86 -18.29
N GLU A 167 -20.58 0.04 -17.30
CA GLU A 167 -21.51 1.18 -17.33
C GLU A 167 -21.26 2.11 -18.51
N LEU A 168 -19.99 2.42 -18.80
CA LEU A 168 -19.63 3.24 -19.96
C LEU A 168 -19.97 2.54 -21.28
N LYS A 169 -19.84 1.20 -21.34
CA LYS A 169 -20.21 0.40 -22.53
C LYS A 169 -21.72 0.40 -22.76
N GLU A 170 -22.52 0.25 -21.72
CA GLU A 170 -23.99 0.35 -21.80
C GLU A 170 -24.44 1.76 -22.18
N MET A 171 -23.83 2.80 -21.61
CA MET A 171 -24.11 4.19 -21.98
C MET A 171 -23.79 4.46 -23.47
N ALA A 172 -22.63 3.99 -23.95
CA ALA A 172 -22.27 4.12 -25.36
C ALA A 172 -23.25 3.40 -26.29
N LYS A 173 -23.74 2.22 -25.89
CA LYS A 173 -24.76 1.46 -26.63
C LYS A 173 -26.10 2.21 -26.67
N GLY A 174 -26.54 2.78 -25.55
CA GLY A 174 -27.75 3.60 -25.48
C GLY A 174 -27.69 4.83 -26.39
N ILE A 175 -26.57 5.57 -26.37
CA ILE A 175 -26.36 6.72 -27.27
C ILE A 175 -26.39 6.28 -28.74
N LYS A 176 -25.76 5.14 -29.06
CA LYS A 176 -25.74 4.61 -30.42
C LYS A 176 -27.14 4.29 -30.93
N ILE A 177 -27.95 3.60 -30.12
CA ILE A 177 -29.35 3.29 -30.45
C ILE A 177 -30.16 4.57 -30.67
N ALA A 178 -29.99 5.59 -29.81
CA ALA A 178 -30.70 6.87 -29.95
C ALA A 178 -30.32 7.63 -31.24
N ILE A 179 -29.05 7.56 -31.67
CA ILE A 179 -28.61 8.14 -32.95
C ILE A 179 -29.24 7.37 -34.12
N GLU A 180 -29.17 6.04 -34.10
CA GLU A 180 -29.75 5.19 -35.14
C GLU A 180 -31.26 5.42 -35.29
N GLU A 181 -32.00 5.62 -34.19
CA GLU A 181 -33.43 5.88 -34.23
C GLU A 181 -33.76 7.27 -34.82
N ARG A 182 -32.98 8.31 -34.46
CA ARG A 182 -33.11 9.64 -35.08
C ARG A 182 -32.83 9.59 -36.59
N GLU A 183 -31.80 8.87 -37.01
CA GLU A 183 -31.48 8.71 -38.44
C GLU A 183 -32.61 7.98 -39.19
N ARG A 184 -33.24 6.97 -38.57
CA ARG A 184 -34.42 6.30 -39.13
C ARG A 184 -35.61 7.24 -39.28
N GLU A 185 -35.91 8.03 -38.24
CA GLU A 185 -36.99 9.03 -38.30
C GLU A 185 -36.76 10.05 -39.43
N ASP A 186 -35.55 10.59 -39.54
CA ASP A 186 -35.22 11.59 -40.56
C ASP A 186 -35.28 10.99 -41.97
N LEU A 187 -34.80 9.76 -42.17
CA LEU A 187 -34.97 9.03 -43.43
C LEU A 187 -36.45 8.81 -43.77
N PHE A 188 -37.29 8.50 -42.80
CA PHE A 188 -38.73 8.34 -43.01
C PHE A 188 -39.41 9.65 -43.39
N ARG A 189 -39.06 10.76 -42.73
CA ARG A 189 -39.54 12.12 -43.05
C ARG A 189 -39.15 12.51 -44.49
N LEU A 190 -37.89 12.30 -44.87
CA LEU A 190 -37.41 12.56 -46.23
C LEU A 190 -38.13 11.72 -47.28
N LYS A 191 -38.36 10.43 -47.01
CA LYS A 191 -39.14 9.54 -47.90
C LYS A 191 -40.58 10.04 -48.08
N LYS A 192 -41.25 10.50 -47.02
CA LYS A 192 -42.60 11.09 -47.11
C LYS A 192 -42.60 12.36 -47.97
N VAL A 193 -41.67 13.28 -47.73
CA VAL A 193 -41.55 14.53 -48.52
C VAL A 193 -41.32 14.22 -50.00
N LYS A 194 -40.39 13.31 -50.31
CA LYS A 194 -40.13 12.86 -51.69
C LYS A 194 -41.39 12.26 -52.34
N LYS A 195 -42.18 11.47 -51.61
CA LYS A 195 -43.43 10.90 -52.10
C LYS A 195 -44.49 11.96 -52.41
N ILE A 196 -44.58 13.01 -51.59
CA ILE A 196 -45.48 14.16 -51.81
C ILE A 196 -45.06 14.94 -53.06
N ILE A 197 -43.77 15.26 -53.20
CA ILE A 197 -43.23 15.98 -54.37
C ILE A 197 -43.47 15.19 -55.65
N ASN A 198 -43.21 13.88 -55.64
CA ASN A 198 -43.44 13.02 -56.81
C ASN A 198 -44.92 12.94 -57.18
N ARG A 199 -45.83 12.88 -56.21
CA ARG A 199 -47.28 12.94 -56.49
C ARG A 199 -47.69 14.26 -57.12
N ARG A 200 -47.17 15.40 -56.65
CA ARG A 200 -47.43 16.71 -57.28
C ARG A 200 -46.92 16.76 -58.71
N LYS A 201 -45.69 16.30 -58.97
CA LYS A 201 -45.11 16.23 -60.32
C LYS A 201 -45.89 15.29 -61.26
N GLN A 202 -46.50 14.23 -60.74
CA GLN A 202 -47.36 13.35 -61.54
C GLN A 202 -48.72 13.98 -61.84
N ALA A 203 -49.29 14.75 -60.92
CA ALA A 203 -50.52 15.50 -61.16
C ALA A 203 -50.32 16.61 -62.21
N GLU A 204 -49.24 17.39 -62.10
CA GLU A 204 -48.88 18.42 -63.10
C GLU A 204 -48.62 17.83 -64.50
N LYS A 205 -48.10 16.60 -64.58
CA LYS A 205 -47.91 15.89 -65.85
C LYS A 205 -49.18 15.25 -66.42
N ALA A 206 -50.23 15.12 -65.62
CA ALA A 206 -51.52 14.60 -66.07
C ALA A 206 -52.49 15.71 -66.49
N GLU A 207 -52.22 16.95 -66.06
CA GLU A 207 -52.95 18.17 -66.45
C GLU A 207 -52.34 18.89 -67.68
N ALA A 208 -51.16 18.46 -68.13
CA ALA A 208 -50.49 18.91 -69.37
C ALA A 208 -50.59 17.84 -70.47
#